data_AF-A0A924WVV5-F1
#
_entry.id   AF-A0A924WVV5-F1
#
_cell.length_a   1.000
_cell.length_b   1.000
_cell.length_c   1.000
_cell.angle_alpha   90.00
_cell.angle_beta   90.00
_cell.angle_gamma   90.00
#
_symmetry.space_group_name_H-M   'P 1'
#
loop_
_entity.id
_entity.type
_entity.pdbx_description
1 polymer ?
#
loop_
_entity_poly.entity_id
_entity_poly.type
_entity_poly.pdbx_seq_one_letter_code
_entity_poly.pdbx_strand_id
1 'polypeptide(L)' 'KALGSRVDRHDHIGLGTIGIEGFRPIVRDKRWREVPKILETPKLKHADGRDWDTVNLELLKSLM' A
#
# COMPACT_ATOMS: atom_id res chain seq x y z
N LYS A 1 -15.90 -1.84 -3.27
CA LYS A 1 -16.47 -2.22 -4.59
C LYS A 1 -15.81 -3.51 -5.07
N ALA A 2 -16.46 -4.27 -5.94
CA ALA A 2 -15.95 -5.58 -6.38
C ALA A 2 -14.75 -5.48 -7.34
N LEU A 3 -13.96 -6.54 -7.35
CA LEU A 3 -12.86 -6.78 -8.28
C LEU A 3 -13.38 -6.79 -9.73
N GLY A 4 -12.59 -6.28 -10.67
CA GLY A 4 -12.96 -6.26 -12.10
C GLY A 4 -13.93 -5.14 -12.50
N SER A 5 -14.23 -4.19 -11.60
CA SER A 5 -15.15 -3.07 -11.88
C SER A 5 -14.59 -2.00 -12.83
N ARG A 6 -13.31 -2.07 -13.21
CA ARG A 6 -12.62 -1.10 -14.10
C ARG A 6 -12.69 0.35 -13.60
N VAL A 7 -12.68 0.53 -12.28
CA VAL A 7 -12.63 1.83 -11.64
C VAL A 7 -11.31 1.97 -10.92
N ASP A 8 -10.65 3.10 -11.11
CA ASP A 8 -9.43 3.43 -10.38
C ASP A 8 -9.77 4.03 -9.00
N ARG A 9 -9.68 3.21 -7.95
CA ARG A 9 -9.96 3.60 -6.57
C ARG A 9 -8.92 2.99 -5.66
N HIS A 10 -8.02 3.84 -5.18
CA HIS A 10 -6.98 3.45 -4.24
C HIS A 10 -7.55 3.30 -2.83
N ASP A 11 -6.95 2.39 -2.08
CA ASP A 11 -7.24 2.11 -0.68
C ASP A 11 -5.93 2.03 0.10
N HIS A 12 -5.99 2.07 1.43
CA HIS A 12 -4.80 1.92 2.26
C HIS A 12 -4.23 0.49 2.16
N ILE A 13 -2.94 0.35 2.46
CA ILE A 13 -2.20 -0.90 2.22
C ILE A 13 -2.81 -2.03 3.06
N GLY A 14 -3.19 -3.12 2.39
CA GLY A 14 -3.83 -4.28 3.02
C GLY A 14 -5.33 -4.16 3.29
N LEU A 15 -5.93 -2.97 3.13
CA LEU A 15 -7.37 -2.75 3.37
C LEU A 15 -8.22 -2.87 2.11
N GLY A 16 -7.61 -2.75 0.92
CA GLY A 16 -8.27 -2.99 -0.36
C GLY A 16 -8.33 -4.47 -0.76
N THR A 17 -8.89 -4.74 -1.94
CA THR A 17 -9.11 -6.12 -2.43
C THR A 17 -7.83 -6.86 -2.86
N ILE A 18 -6.70 -6.16 -3.03
CA ILE A 18 -5.39 -6.79 -3.29
C ILE A 18 -4.87 -7.50 -2.02
N GLY A 19 -5.24 -7.00 -0.84
CA GLY A 19 -4.71 -7.48 0.44
C GLY A 19 -3.22 -7.21 0.62
N ILE A 20 -2.69 -7.55 1.79
CA ILE A 20 -1.29 -7.29 2.14
C ILE A 20 -0.31 -8.21 1.38
N GLU A 21 -0.71 -9.46 1.12
CA GLU A 21 0.14 -10.46 0.47
C GLU A 21 0.48 -10.09 -0.98
N GLY A 22 -0.37 -9.30 -1.66
CA GLY A 22 -0.07 -8.79 -3.00
C GLY A 22 1.13 -7.83 -3.06
N PHE A 23 1.46 -7.17 -1.93
CA PHE A 23 2.58 -6.21 -1.87
C PHE A 23 3.92 -6.87 -1.55
N ARG A 24 3.91 -7.99 -0.80
CA ARG A 24 5.11 -8.71 -0.36
C ARG A 24 6.11 -9.00 -1.49
N PRO A 25 5.72 -9.56 -2.66
CA PRO A 25 6.67 -9.82 -3.74
C PRO A 25 7.24 -8.53 -4.35
N ILE A 26 6.47 -7.44 -4.41
CA ILE A 26 6.90 -6.18 -5.02
C ILE A 26 7.98 -5.51 -4.17
N VAL A 27 7.81 -5.48 -2.85
CA VAL A 27 8.75 -4.79 -1.95
C VAL A 27 10.02 -5.59 -1.67
N ARG A 28 9.98 -6.93 -1.78
CA ARG A 28 11.13 -7.82 -1.53
C ARG A 28 11.96 -8.16 -2.77
N ASP A 29 11.38 -8.04 -3.96
CA ASP A 29 12.08 -8.51 -5.16
C ASP A 29 13.23 -7.58 -5.54
N LYS A 30 14.43 -8.17 -5.60
CA LYS A 30 15.70 -7.51 -5.92
C LYS A 30 15.67 -6.72 -7.23
N ARG A 31 14.83 -7.11 -8.20
CA ARG A 31 14.68 -6.41 -9.49
C ARG A 31 14.17 -4.99 -9.32
N TRP A 32 13.43 -4.72 -8.24
CA TRP A 32 12.83 -3.41 -7.97
C TRP A 32 13.61 -2.61 -6.93
N ARG A 33 14.77 -3.08 -6.45
CA ARG A 33 15.46 -2.46 -5.30
C ARG A 33 15.70 -0.96 -5.48
N GLU A 34 16.15 -0.55 -6.66
CA GLU A 34 16.49 0.85 -6.99
C GLU A 34 15.33 1.64 -7.56
N VAL A 35 14.18 0.98 -7.79
CA VAL A 35 12.99 1.64 -8.33
C VAL A 35 12.24 2.36 -7.19
N PRO A 36 11.95 3.67 -7.33
CA PRO A 36 11.11 4.39 -6.37
C PRO A 36 9.71 3.78 -6.26
N LYS A 37 9.20 3.64 -5.03
CA LYS A 37 7.82 3.22 -4.78
C LYS A 37 7.05 4.43 -4.24
N ILE A 38 6.04 4.90 -4.99
CA ILE A 38 5.23 6.07 -4.64
C ILE A 38 3.90 5.63 -4.03
N LEU A 39 3.54 6.20 -2.87
CA LEU A 39 2.27 5.93 -2.20
C LEU A 39 1.20 6.93 -2.66
N GLU A 40 0.30 6.45 -3.51
CA GLU A 40 -0.86 7.20 -4.02
C GLU A 40 -2.16 6.83 -3.30
N THR A 41 -2.06 6.33 -2.06
CA THR A 41 -3.21 6.04 -1.20
C THR A 41 -3.91 7.33 -0.76
N PRO A 42 -5.20 7.27 -0.34
CA PRO A 42 -5.91 8.44 0.17
C PRO A 42 -5.14 9.17 1.29
N LYS A 43 -5.13 10.51 1.23
CA LYS A 43 -4.39 11.37 2.17
C LYS A 43 -5.27 11.76 3.35
N LEU A 44 -5.35 10.85 4.33
CA LEU A 44 -6.21 10.96 5.51
C LEU A 44 -5.42 10.71 6.79
N LYS A 45 -6.04 10.97 7.94
CA LYS A 45 -5.52 10.59 9.25
C LYS A 45 -5.98 9.18 9.65
N HIS A 46 -5.07 8.43 10.25
CA HIS A 46 -5.35 7.18 10.93
C HIS A 46 -6.03 7.44 12.27
N ALA A 47 -6.66 6.42 12.86
CA ALA A 47 -7.43 6.54 14.10
C ALA A 47 -6.58 7.00 15.31
N ASP A 48 -5.27 6.76 15.27
CA ASP A 48 -4.30 7.21 16.28
C ASP A 48 -3.77 8.63 16.02
N GLY A 49 -4.30 9.34 15.02
CA GLY A 49 -3.93 10.71 14.67
C GLY A 49 -2.74 10.86 13.73
N ARG A 50 -2.05 9.76 13.36
CA ARG A 50 -0.94 9.80 12.39
C ARG A 50 -1.44 9.93 10.96
N ASP A 51 -0.57 10.38 10.05
CA ASP A 51 -0.86 10.30 8.61
C ASP A 51 -0.85 8.85 8.13
N TRP A 52 -1.84 8.49 7.32
CA TRP A 52 -1.90 7.17 6.70
C TRP A 52 -0.67 6.85 5.85
N ASP A 53 0.00 7.86 5.29
CA ASP A 53 1.27 7.67 4.57
C ASP A 53 2.35 7.07 5.48
N THR A 54 2.43 7.51 6.74
CA THR A 54 3.36 6.96 7.73
C THR A 54 3.00 5.52 8.07
N VAL A 55 1.72 5.25 8.34
CA VAL A 55 1.22 3.90 8.68
C VAL A 55 1.46 2.91 7.53
N ASN A 56 1.12 3.30 6.31
CA ASN A 56 1.32 2.50 5.12
C ASN A 56 2.81 2.23 4.86
N LEU A 57 3.67 3.23 5.04
CA LEU A 57 5.10 3.09 4.85
C LEU A 57 5.73 2.14 5.88
N GLU A 58 5.34 2.25 7.15
CA GLU A 58 5.79 1.34 8.22
C GLU A 58 5.37 -0.10 7.93
N LEU A 59 4.12 -0.31 7.52
CA LEU A 59 3.61 -1.63 7.16
C LEU A 59 4.40 -2.23 5.98
N LEU A 60 4.61 -1.48 4.90
CA LEU A 60 5.42 -1.96 3.77
C LEU A 60 6.88 -2.24 4.15
N LYS A 61 7.48 -1.44 5.02
CA LYS A 61 8.84 -1.68 5.55
C LYS A 61 8.92 -2.97 6.38
N SER A 62 7.88 -3.29 7.15
CA SER A 62 7.82 -4.56 7.91
C SER A 62 7.74 -5.80 7.02
N LEU A 63 7.35 -5.63 5.76
CA LEU A 63 7.36 -6.69 4.76
C LEU A 63 8.71 -6.86 4.07
N MET A 64 9.72 -6.04 4.35
CA MET A 64 11.04 -6.19 3.72
C MET A 64 11.86 -7.33 4.35
#